data_AF-A0A524CK55-F1
#
_entry.id   AF-A0A524CK55-F1
#
_cell.length_a   1.000
_cell.length_b   1.000
_cell.length_c   1.000
_cell.angle_alpha   90.00
_cell.angle_beta   90.00
_cell.angle_gamma   90.00
#
_symmetry.space_group_name_H-M   'P 1'
#
loop_
_entity.id
_entity.type
_entity.pdbx_description
1 polymer ?
#
loop_
_entity_poly.entity_id
_entity_poly.type
_entity_poly.pdbx_seq_one_letter_code
_entity_poly.pdbx_strand_id
1 'polypeptide(L)' 'KIEVGKTDSGEILVGDEINGDSCRLWDQNNEDKIYDKDIYRRGGSLEVVKKTYLELYEKVVGKKFED' A
#
# COMPACT_ATOMS: atom_id res chain seq x y z
N LYS A 1 -4.72 1.16 -8.09
CA LYS A 1 -5.37 2.37 -8.67
C LYS A 1 -4.28 3.41 -8.84
N ILE A 2 -4.21 4.07 -9.99
CA ILE A 2 -3.30 5.21 -10.20
C ILE A 2 -4.13 6.40 -10.66
N GLU A 3 -3.67 7.60 -10.34
CA GLU A 3 -4.18 8.84 -10.92
C GLU A 3 -3.09 9.50 -11.75
N VAL A 4 -3.50 10.16 -12.82
CA VAL A 4 -2.59 10.85 -13.73
C VAL A 4 -3.10 12.25 -14.04
N GLY A 5 -2.16 13.20 -14.11
CA GLY A 5 -2.39 14.55 -14.60
C GLY A 5 -1.74 14.78 -15.96
N LYS A 6 -2.13 15.85 -16.64
CA LYS A 6 -1.53 16.27 -17.91
C LYS A 6 -1.00 17.69 -17.77
N THR A 7 0.26 17.91 -18.16
CA THR A 7 0.86 19.25 -18.17
C THR A 7 0.32 20.10 -19.33
N ASP A 8 0.58 21.41 -19.29
CA ASP A 8 0.22 22.32 -20.39
C ASP A 8 0.94 21.96 -21.72
N SER A 9 2.14 21.38 -21.64
CA SER A 9 2.88 20.85 -22.80
C SER A 9 2.37 19.48 -23.28
N GLY A 10 1.43 18.88 -22.55
CA GLY A 10 0.76 17.63 -22.90
C GLY A 10 1.41 16.36 -22.38
N GLU A 11 2.42 16.47 -21.52
CA GLU A 11 3.06 15.35 -20.84
C GLU A 11 2.12 14.74 -19.78
N ILE A 12 2.09 13.41 -19.67
CA ILE A 12 1.32 12.70 -18.66
C ILE A 12 2.22 12.44 -17.44
N LEU A 13 1.78 12.89 -16.28
CA LEU A 13 2.49 12.69 -15.01
C LEU A 13 1.66 11.81 -14.10
N VAL A 14 2.33 10.90 -13.39
CA VAL A 14 1.72 10.15 -12.28
C VAL A 14 1.51 11.11 -11.11
N GLY A 15 0.29 11.17 -10.60
CA GLY A 15 -0.07 11.91 -9.39
C GLY A 15 -0.52 10.97 -8.28
N ASP A 16 -1.13 11.56 -7.24
CA ASP A 16 -1.71 10.85 -6.09
C ASP A 16 -0.69 9.93 -5.38
N GLU A 17 -1.16 8.90 -4.67
CA GLU A 17 -0.36 7.98 -3.88
C GLU A 17 -0.27 6.55 -4.46
N ILE A 18 0.89 5.91 -4.29
CA ILE A 18 1.10 4.47 -4.53
C ILE A 18 1.49 3.83 -3.21
N ASN A 19 0.52 3.25 -2.51
CA ASN A 19 0.72 2.64 -1.19
C ASN A 19 -0.32 1.54 -0.90
N GLY A 20 -0.34 1.03 0.34
CA GLY A 20 -1.28 0.00 0.79
C GLY A 20 -2.76 0.38 0.67
N ASP A 21 -3.10 1.67 0.51
CA ASP A 21 -4.48 2.12 0.30
C ASP A 21 -4.92 2.02 -1.16
N SER A 22 -4.01 2.34 -2.09
CA SER A 22 -4.26 2.36 -3.53
C SER A 22 -3.93 1.04 -4.24
N CYS A 23 -3.31 0.08 -3.56
CA CYS A 23 -2.88 -1.23 -4.09
C CYS A 23 -3.61 -2.43 -3.45
N ARG A 24 -3.51 -3.60 -4.10
CA ARG A 24 -3.81 -4.92 -3.50
C ARG A 24 -2.53 -5.75 -3.50
N LEU A 25 -2.02 -6.05 -2.32
CA LEU A 25 -0.72 -6.64 -2.07
C LEU A 25 -0.90 -7.86 -1.16
N TRP A 26 -0.77 -9.04 -1.75
CA TRP A 26 -0.97 -10.32 -1.05
C TRP A 26 0.36 -11.05 -0.96
N ASP A 27 0.54 -11.89 0.07
CA ASP A 27 1.73 -12.72 0.16
C ASP A 27 1.71 -13.80 -0.93
N GLN A 28 2.81 -13.93 -1.66
CA GLN A 28 2.95 -14.95 -2.72
C GLN A 28 2.91 -16.39 -2.18
N ASN A 29 3.26 -16.60 -0.91
CA ASN A 29 3.35 -17.92 -0.29
C ASN A 29 2.16 -18.22 0.64
N ASN A 30 1.30 -17.23 0.92
CA ASN A 30 0.15 -17.37 1.80
C ASN A 30 -0.99 -16.46 1.33
N GLU A 31 -1.97 -17.04 0.64
CA GLU A 31 -3.11 -16.32 0.05
C GLU A 31 -4.00 -15.61 1.08
N ASP A 32 -3.97 -16.04 2.34
CA ASP A 32 -4.71 -15.39 3.44
C ASP A 32 -3.99 -14.18 4.03
N LYS A 33 -2.72 -13.95 3.66
CA LYS A 33 -1.90 -12.87 4.20
C LYS A 33 -1.98 -11.63 3.29
N ILE A 34 -2.68 -10.62 3.79
CA ILE A 34 -2.95 -9.34 3.12
C ILE A 34 -2.05 -8.25 3.70
N TYR A 35 -1.39 -7.48 2.84
CA TYR A 35 -0.49 -6.38 3.20
C TYR A 35 -1.06 -4.98 2.90
N ASP A 36 -2.33 -4.89 2.53
CA ASP A 36 -2.98 -3.66 2.08
C ASP A 36 -4.27 -3.33 2.87
N LYS A 37 -4.95 -2.23 2.51
CA LYS A 37 -6.18 -1.74 3.16
C LYS A 37 -7.33 -2.75 3.20
N ASP A 38 -7.29 -3.82 2.42
CA ASP A 38 -8.28 -4.89 2.52
C ASP A 38 -8.30 -5.55 3.90
N ILE A 39 -7.20 -5.54 4.66
CA ILE A 39 -7.22 -6.02 6.05
C ILE A 39 -8.20 -5.22 6.91
N TYR A 40 -8.28 -3.90 6.71
CA TYR A 40 -9.26 -3.04 7.37
C TYR A 40 -10.67 -3.35 6.87
N ARG A 41 -10.86 -3.50 5.56
CA ARG A 41 -12.18 -3.82 4.96
C ARG A 41 -12.75 -5.15 5.45
N ARG A 42 -11.88 -6.10 5.80
CA ARG A 42 -12.26 -7.41 6.38
C ARG A 42 -12.43 -7.39 7.90
N GLY A 43 -12.41 -6.22 8.53
CA GLY A 43 -12.66 -6.07 9.98
C GLY A 43 -11.44 -6.20 10.88
N GLY A 44 -10.22 -6.07 10.32
CA GLY A 44 -9.00 -5.98 11.13
C GLY A 44 -9.02 -4.77 12.06
N SER A 45 -8.53 -4.94 13.30
CA SER A 45 -8.38 -3.82 14.25
C SER A 45 -7.29 -2.84 13.78
N LEU A 46 -7.31 -1.61 14.32
CA LEU A 46 -6.30 -0.60 13.98
C LEU A 46 -4.87 -1.04 14.31
N GLU A 47 -4.67 -1.77 15.42
CA GLU A 47 -3.39 -2.42 15.74
C GLU A 47 -2.93 -3.38 14.63
N VAL A 48 -3.84 -4.23 14.14
CA VAL A 48 -3.54 -5.17 13.05
C VAL A 48 -3.23 -4.41 11.76
N VAL A 49 -4.03 -3.40 11.43
CA VAL A 49 -3.80 -2.54 10.25
C VAL A 49 -2.43 -1.86 10.32
N LYS A 50 -2.10 -1.22 11.45
CA LYS A 50 -0.80 -0.56 11.65
C LYS A 50 0.34 -1.57 11.50
N LYS A 51 0.25 -2.72 12.16
CA LYS A 51 1.25 -3.79 12.06
C LYS A 51 1.44 -4.26 10.62
N THR A 52 0.34 -4.50 9.91
CA THR A 52 0.37 -4.92 8.50
C THR A 52 1.09 -3.89 7.61
N TYR A 53 0.86 -2.60 7.83
CA TYR A 53 1.51 -1.55 7.06
C TYR A 53 3.00 -1.39 7.40
N LEU A 54 3.39 -1.61 8.65
CA LEU A 54 4.80 -1.66 9.04
C LEU A 54 5.52 -2.86 8.41
N GLU A 55 4.87 -4.04 8.37
CA GLU A 55 5.39 -5.21 7.67
C GLU A 55 5.50 -4.97 6.16
N LEU A 56 4.50 -4.31 5.56
CA LEU A 56 4.55 -3.91 4.15
C LEU A 56 5.74 -2.97 3.89
N TYR A 57 5.91 -1.94 4.72
CA TYR A 57 7.01 -0.99 4.60
C TYR A 57 8.36 -1.71 4.64
N GLU A 58 8.58 -2.58 5.62
CA GLU A 58 9.83 -3.33 5.75
C GLU A 58 10.11 -4.22 4.53
N LYS A 59 9.08 -4.87 3.97
CA LYS A 59 9.22 -5.70 2.77
C LYS A 59 9.56 -4.91 1.50
N VAL A 60 8.93 -3.75 1.31
CA VAL A 60 9.10 -2.94 0.08
C VAL A 60 10.33 -2.06 0.14
N VAL A 61 10.60 -1.45 1.30
CA VAL A 61 11.70 -0.49 1.49
C VAL A 61 12.98 -1.19 1.95
N GLY A 62 12.88 -2.37 2.57
CA GLY A 62 14.03 -3.15 3.01
C GLY A 62 14.63 -2.71 4.36
N LYS A 63 13.92 -1.90 5.14
CA LYS A 63 14.31 -1.49 6.50
C LYS A 63 13.09 -1.30 7.39
N LYS A 64 13.29 -1.36 8.71
CA LYS A 64 12.22 -1.07 9.67
C LYS A 64 11.84 0.40 9.62
N PHE A 65 10.55 0.67 9.82
CA PHE A 65 10.08 2.02 10.04
C PHE A 65 10.53 2.46 11.44
N GLU A 66 11.11 3.64 11.54
CA GLU A 66 11.53 4.28 12.78
C GLU A 66 10.59 5.47 13.01
N ASP A 67 9.97 5.55 14.19
CA ASP A 67 9.07 6.64 14.60
C ASP A 67 9.85 7.93 14.90
#